data_AF-A0A351NYS3-F1
#
_entry.id   AF-A0A351NYS3-F1
#
_cell.length_a   1.000
_cell.length_b   1.000
_cell.length_c   1.000
_cell.angle_alpha   90.00
_cell.angle_beta   90.00
_cell.angle_gamma   90.00
#
_symmetry.space_group_name_H-M   'P 1'
#
loop_
_entity.id
_entity.type
_entity.pdbx_description
1 polymer ?
#
loop_
_entity_poly.entity_id
_entity_poly.type
_entity_poly.pdbx_seq_one_letter_code
_entity_poly.pdbx_strand_id
1 'polypeptide(L)'
;LSTAEQFFYIDPPTFFIIQDAEGLVIEKQLAWVDMLEAVIWLLILMSIEIMVRLQDRNVAGGRSIRTLELVKVFLYVLLWGFAAYWIYRGHYMFAWDEFVWIAGFVVIGMNMAEWREEINQNETEANQS
;
A
#
# COMPACT_ATOMS: atom_id res chain seq x y z
N LEU A 1 2.45 49.72 16.01
CA LEU A 1 3.25 48.48 16.17
C LEU A 1 2.65 47.46 15.22
N SER A 2 3.41 47.13 14.17
CA SER A 2 3.01 46.28 13.05
C SER A 2 3.03 44.82 13.47
N THR A 3 1.90 44.12 13.38
CA THR A 3 1.82 42.66 13.38
C THR A 3 1.94 42.22 11.92
N ALA A 4 3.14 41.77 11.54
CA ALA A 4 3.43 41.31 10.20
C ALA A 4 2.82 39.91 9.96
N GLU A 5 1.65 39.85 9.32
CA GLU A 5 1.29 38.71 8.49
C GLU A 5 2.13 38.80 7.20
N GLN A 6 3.21 38.03 7.14
CA GLN A 6 4.06 37.97 5.95
C GLN A 6 3.36 37.15 4.86
N PHE A 7 2.62 37.84 4.01
CA PHE A 7 2.15 37.33 2.72
C PHE A 7 3.31 37.42 1.71
N PHE A 8 3.76 36.28 1.18
CA PHE A 8 4.71 36.25 0.07
C PHE A 8 3.97 36.25 -1.26
N TYR A 9 4.06 37.37 -1.99
CA TYR A 9 3.54 37.55 -3.34
C TYR A 9 4.56 36.98 -4.33
N ILE A 10 4.28 35.84 -4.95
CA ILE A 10 5.05 35.35 -6.12
C ILE A 10 4.04 35.07 -7.23
N ASP A 11 3.98 36.01 -8.16
CA ASP A 11 3.19 35.93 -9.39
C ASP A 11 3.92 35.08 -10.44
N PRO A 12 3.28 34.05 -11.00
CA PRO A 12 3.18 33.97 -12.45
C PRO A 12 1.74 33.76 -12.94
N PRO A 13 1.42 34.17 -14.18
CA PRO A 13 0.15 34.82 -14.50
C PRO A 13 -1.03 33.88 -14.84
N THR A 14 -1.12 32.67 -14.27
CA THR A 14 -2.22 31.75 -14.67
C THR A 14 -2.87 30.89 -13.59
N PHE A 15 -2.34 30.77 -12.36
CA PHE A 15 -3.07 30.09 -11.28
C PHE A 15 -2.83 30.76 -9.93
N PHE A 16 -3.89 31.36 -9.39
CA PHE A 16 -3.94 31.88 -8.03
C PHE A 16 -4.11 30.68 -7.09
N ILE A 17 -3.02 30.16 -6.52
CA ILE A 17 -3.12 29.24 -5.38
C ILE A 17 -3.18 30.11 -4.13
N ILE A 18 -4.38 30.60 -3.82
CA ILE A 18 -4.68 31.14 -2.49
C ILE A 18 -4.64 29.93 -1.56
N GLN A 19 -3.49 29.66 -0.92
CA GLN A 19 -3.50 28.81 0.26
C GLN A 19 -4.09 29.62 1.40
N ASP A 20 -5.43 29.65 1.47
CA ASP A 20 -6.12 29.99 2.70
C ASP A 20 -5.59 29.10 3.83
N ALA A 21 -5.54 29.61 5.06
CA ALA A 21 -5.13 28.83 6.23
C ALA A 21 -5.96 27.52 6.38
N GLU A 22 -7.17 27.48 5.82
CA GLU A 22 -8.01 26.28 5.72
C GLU A 22 -7.48 25.24 4.71
N GLY A 23 -6.88 25.65 3.58
CA GLY A 23 -6.26 24.74 2.60
C GLY A 23 -5.05 24.01 3.17
N LEU A 24 -4.28 24.67 4.04
CA LEU A 24 -3.11 24.10 4.70
C LEU A 24 -3.46 22.93 5.66
N VAL A 25 -4.65 22.96 6.25
CA VAL A 25 -5.14 21.89 7.14
C VAL A 25 -5.53 20.66 6.32
N ILE A 26 -6.14 20.87 5.15
CA ILE A 26 -6.55 19.80 4.23
C ILE A 26 -5.31 19.07 3.69
N GLU A 27 -4.28 19.81 3.28
CA GLU A 27 -3.03 19.22 2.80
C GLU A 27 -2.31 18.38 3.86
N LYS A 28 -2.27 18.85 5.11
CA LYS A 28 -1.68 18.07 6.20
C LYS A 28 -2.45 16.78 6.47
N GLN A 29 -3.78 16.83 6.42
CA GLN A 29 -4.60 15.62 6.58
C GLN A 29 -4.36 14.63 5.44
N LEU A 30 -4.25 15.10 4.20
CA LEU A 30 -3.92 14.28 3.04
C LEU A 30 -2.56 13.60 3.20
N ALA A 31 -1.52 14.35 3.62
CA ALA A 31 -0.17 13.80 3.78
C ALA A 31 -0.07 12.69 4.83
N TRP A 32 -0.86 12.77 5.90
CA TRP A 32 -0.88 11.72 6.93
C TRP A 32 -1.54 10.42 6.44
N VAL A 33 -2.61 10.53 5.64
CA VAL A 33 -3.30 9.36 5.07
C VAL A 33 -2.39 8.69 4.05
N ASP A 34 -1.80 9.46 3.15
CA ASP A 34 -0.87 8.97 2.11
C ASP A 34 0.36 8.25 2.73
N MET A 35 0.93 8.80 3.81
CA MET A 35 2.03 8.15 4.52
C MET A 35 1.59 6.81 5.15
N LEU A 36 0.39 6.75 5.72
CA LEU A 36 -0.14 5.53 6.33
C LEU A 36 -0.41 4.46 5.28
N GLU A 37 -0.92 4.86 4.11
CA GLU A 37 -1.13 4.00 2.95
C GLU A 37 0.18 3.38 2.46
N ALA A 38 1.22 4.20 2.26
CA ALA A 38 2.54 3.72 1.87
C ALA A 38 3.12 2.71 2.89
N VAL A 39 2.94 2.94 4.19
CA VAL A 39 3.35 1.96 5.23
C VAL A 39 2.60 0.64 5.08
N ILE A 40 1.30 0.68 4.80
CA ILE A 40 0.48 -0.53 4.61
C ILE A 40 0.91 -1.29 3.37
N TRP A 41 1.20 -0.60 2.27
CA TRP A 41 1.74 -1.20 1.07
C TRP A 41 3.05 -1.95 1.35
N LEU A 42 3.97 -1.34 2.11
CA LEU A 42 5.21 -1.98 2.53
C LEU A 42 4.96 -3.22 3.41
N LEU A 43 4.00 -3.15 4.33
CA LEU A 43 3.63 -4.30 5.17
C LEU A 43 3.00 -5.43 4.35
N ILE A 44 2.22 -5.12 3.31
CA ILE A 44 1.66 -6.12 2.40
C ILE A 44 2.78 -6.79 1.60
N LEU A 45 3.67 -6.02 0.98
CA LEU A 45 4.82 -6.56 0.25
C LEU A 45 5.71 -7.42 1.15
N MET A 46 5.99 -6.95 2.37
CA MET A 46 6.73 -7.72 3.37
C MET A 46 6.00 -9.03 3.73
N SER A 47 4.67 -8.99 3.88
CA SER A 47 3.87 -10.18 4.19
C SER A 47 3.91 -11.20 3.06
N ILE A 48 3.85 -10.76 1.79
CA ILE A 48 3.99 -11.61 0.61
C ILE A 48 5.39 -12.25 0.60
N GLU A 49 6.45 -11.47 0.80
CA GLU A 49 7.83 -11.96 0.85
C GLU A 49 8.03 -13.00 1.96
N ILE A 50 7.53 -12.74 3.18
CA ILE A 50 7.66 -13.69 4.30
C ILE A 50 6.87 -14.96 4.04
N MET A 51 5.67 -14.87 3.42
CA MET A 51 4.87 -16.04 3.07
C MET A 51 5.64 -16.95 2.09
N VAL A 52 6.26 -16.37 1.06
CA VAL A 52 7.08 -17.11 0.08
C VAL A 52 8.30 -17.75 0.74
N ARG A 53 8.97 -17.03 1.65
CA ARG A 53 10.11 -17.57 2.41
C ARG A 53 9.72 -18.64 3.43
N LEU A 54 8.52 -18.60 3.99
CA LEU A 54 8.04 -19.62 4.94
C LEU A 54 7.65 -20.91 4.21
N GLN A 55 7.09 -20.79 3.00
CA GLN A 55 6.81 -21.91 2.11
C GLN A 55 8.09 -22.68 1.74
N ASP A 56 9.26 -22.01 1.80
CA ASP A 56 10.58 -22.63 1.57
C ASP A 56 10.97 -23.66 2.60
N ARG A 57 10.68 -23.35 3.87
CA ARG A 57 11.34 -24.08 4.93
C ARG A 57 10.68 -25.41 5.26
N ASN A 58 9.53 -25.75 4.65
CA ASN A 58 8.70 -26.94 4.95
C ASN A 58 8.51 -27.25 6.47
N VAL A 59 8.77 -26.27 7.33
CA VAL A 59 8.96 -26.42 8.79
C VAL A 59 8.16 -25.35 9.54
N ALA A 60 7.58 -24.39 8.82
CA ALA A 60 6.67 -23.41 9.38
C ALA A 60 5.32 -24.07 9.71
N GLY A 61 5.17 -24.53 10.96
CA GLY A 61 3.92 -25.13 11.43
C GLY A 61 2.72 -24.24 11.11
N GLY A 62 1.60 -24.83 10.68
CA GLY A 62 0.45 -24.13 10.07
C GLY A 62 -0.14 -22.96 10.88
N ARG A 63 0.23 -22.80 12.16
CA ARG A 63 -0.08 -21.62 12.97
C ARG A 63 0.54 -20.34 12.41
N SER A 64 1.82 -20.34 12.01
CA SER A 64 2.51 -19.13 11.54
C SER A 64 1.97 -18.67 10.18
N ILE A 65 1.79 -19.60 9.25
CA ILE A 65 1.20 -19.35 7.92
C ILE A 65 -0.19 -18.74 8.07
N ARG A 66 -1.04 -19.31 8.93
CA ARG A 66 -2.38 -18.79 9.20
C ARG A 66 -2.36 -17.38 9.78
N THR A 67 -1.42 -17.07 10.68
CA THR A 67 -1.28 -15.72 11.23
C THR A 67 -0.90 -14.72 10.15
N LEU A 68 0.06 -15.05 9.27
CA LEU A 68 0.44 -14.18 8.16
C LEU A 68 -0.71 -13.96 7.17
N GLU A 69 -1.49 -14.99 6.88
CA GLU A 69 -2.66 -14.88 6.03
C GLU A 69 -3.72 -13.95 6.63
N LEU A 70 -3.99 -14.06 7.94
CA LEU A 70 -4.91 -13.15 8.64
C LEU A 70 -4.41 -11.71 8.64
N VAL A 71 -3.12 -11.48 8.89
CA VAL A 71 -2.51 -10.14 8.80
C VAL A 71 -2.67 -9.59 7.40
N LYS A 72 -2.38 -10.38 6.37
CA LYS A 72 -2.56 -10.00 4.97
C LYS A 72 -4.00 -9.56 4.72
N VAL A 73 -4.99 -10.41 5.02
CA VAL A 73 -6.42 -10.08 4.85
C VAL A 73 -6.80 -8.78 5.58
N PHE A 74 -6.34 -8.60 6.81
CA PHE A 74 -6.57 -7.38 7.58
C PHE A 74 -6.01 -6.13 6.87
N LEU A 75 -4.78 -6.19 6.35
CA LEU A 75 -4.17 -5.10 5.59
C LEU A 75 -4.94 -4.78 4.30
N TYR A 76 -5.41 -5.79 3.57
CA TYR A 76 -6.26 -5.59 2.38
C TYR A 76 -7.61 -4.93 2.73
N VAL A 77 -8.25 -5.35 3.83
CA VAL A 77 -9.48 -4.70 4.32
C VAL A 77 -9.21 -3.23 4.65
N LEU A 78 -8.05 -2.92 5.21
CA LEU A 78 -7.67 -1.56 5.54
C LEU A 78 -7.49 -0.70 4.27
N LEU A 79 -6.86 -1.23 3.20
CA LEU A 79 -6.78 -0.55 1.90
C LEU A 79 -8.17 -0.30 1.30
N TRP A 80 -9.07 -1.28 1.34
CA TRP A 80 -10.46 -1.06 0.93
C TRP A 80 -11.16 0.01 1.78
N GLY A 81 -10.81 0.11 3.06
CA GLY A 81 -11.24 1.18 3.94
C GLY A 81 -10.77 2.56 3.47
N PHE A 82 -9.51 2.70 3.06
CA PHE A 82 -9.01 3.95 2.48
C PHE A 82 -9.65 4.28 1.14
N ALA A 83 -9.79 3.31 0.24
CA ALA A 83 -10.50 3.52 -1.02
C ALA A 83 -11.94 4.04 -0.78
N ALA A 84 -12.66 3.45 0.17
CA ALA A 84 -13.99 3.91 0.56
C ALA A 84 -13.96 5.33 1.19
N TYR A 85 -12.96 5.63 2.01
CA TYR A 85 -12.75 6.96 2.59
C TYR A 85 -12.51 8.02 1.50
N TRP A 86 -11.69 7.73 0.49
CA TRP A 86 -11.44 8.62 -0.63
C TRP A 86 -12.67 8.83 -1.50
N ILE A 87 -13.44 7.77 -1.78
CA ILE A 87 -14.73 7.89 -2.48
C ILE A 87 -15.69 8.79 -1.71
N TYR A 88 -15.81 8.57 -0.39
CA TYR A 88 -16.68 9.39 0.46
C TYR A 88 -16.29 10.87 0.45
N ARG A 89 -14.98 11.17 0.39
CA ARG A 89 -14.43 12.53 0.30
C ARG A 89 -14.49 13.13 -1.11
N GLY A 90 -14.91 12.37 -2.13
CA GLY A 90 -14.96 12.80 -3.53
C GLY A 90 -13.61 12.75 -4.27
N HIS A 91 -12.60 12.12 -3.67
CA HIS A 91 -11.23 12.00 -4.18
C HIS A 91 -11.07 10.73 -5.04
N TYR A 92 -11.79 10.64 -6.15
CA TYR A 92 -11.87 9.41 -6.96
C TYR A 92 -10.53 8.93 -7.55
N MET A 93 -9.60 9.83 -7.86
CA MET A 93 -8.27 9.46 -8.37
C MET A 93 -7.47 8.66 -7.34
N PHE A 94 -7.55 9.04 -6.06
CA PHE A 94 -6.87 8.32 -4.97
C PHE A 94 -7.53 6.97 -4.73
N ALA A 95 -8.86 6.89 -4.77
CA ALA A 95 -9.55 5.61 -4.69
C ALA A 95 -9.21 4.67 -5.86
N TRP A 96 -9.02 5.22 -7.06
CA TRP A 96 -8.57 4.45 -8.22
C TRP A 96 -7.13 3.95 -8.07
N ASP A 97 -6.22 4.79 -7.56
CA ASP A 97 -4.84 4.39 -7.24
C ASP A 97 -4.82 3.21 -6.26
N GLU A 98 -5.58 3.31 -5.16
CA GLU A 98 -5.73 2.22 -4.18
C GLU A 98 -6.27 0.93 -4.81
N PHE A 99 -7.26 1.03 -5.69
CA PHE A 99 -7.79 -0.12 -6.40
C PHE A 99 -6.73 -0.81 -7.28
N VAL A 100 -5.94 -0.02 -8.02
CA VAL A 100 -4.84 -0.54 -8.86
C VAL A 100 -3.76 -1.19 -8.00
N TRP A 101 -3.42 -0.60 -6.85
CA TRP A 101 -2.47 -1.19 -5.92
C TRP A 101 -2.94 -2.51 -5.33
N ILE A 102 -4.20 -2.59 -4.90
CA ILE A 102 -4.80 -3.85 -4.43
C ILE A 102 -4.68 -4.93 -5.51
N ALA A 103 -5.05 -4.62 -6.76
CA ALA A 103 -4.92 -5.55 -7.87
C ALA A 103 -3.45 -5.96 -8.11
N GLY A 104 -2.53 -5.00 -8.06
CA GLY A 104 -1.09 -5.23 -8.19
C GLY A 104 -0.54 -6.18 -7.14
N PHE A 105 -0.88 -6.00 -5.87
CA PHE A 105 -0.43 -6.90 -4.79
C PHE A 105 -0.99 -8.31 -4.94
N VAL A 106 -2.23 -8.46 -5.43
CA VAL A 106 -2.81 -9.78 -5.72
C VAL A 106 -2.01 -10.47 -6.83
N VAL A 107 -1.74 -9.77 -7.93
CA VAL A 107 -0.98 -10.33 -9.06
C VAL A 107 0.44 -10.73 -8.64
N ILE A 108 1.15 -9.84 -7.93
CA ILE A 108 2.51 -10.13 -7.42
C ILE A 108 2.49 -11.35 -6.49
N GLY A 109 1.51 -11.41 -5.58
CA GLY A 109 1.37 -12.53 -4.66
C GLY A 109 1.10 -13.87 -5.35
N MET A 110 0.28 -13.88 -6.40
CA MET A 110 -0.01 -15.09 -7.19
C MET A 110 1.21 -15.52 -8.00
N ASN A 111 1.81 -14.59 -8.75
CA ASN A 111 2.93 -14.91 -9.62
C ASN A 111 4.15 -15.43 -8.85
N MET A 112 4.46 -14.83 -7.70
CA MET A 112 5.58 -15.28 -6.85
C MET A 112 5.33 -16.67 -6.24
N ALA A 113 4.07 -17.00 -5.92
CA ALA A 113 3.71 -18.33 -5.42
C ALA A 113 3.83 -19.41 -6.51
N GLU A 114 3.37 -19.12 -7.73
CA GLU A 114 3.46 -20.02 -8.88
C GLU A 114 4.92 -20.32 -9.25
N TRP A 115 5.73 -19.27 -9.43
CA TRP A 115 7.17 -19.43 -9.73
C TRP A 115 7.90 -20.28 -8.69
N ARG A 116 7.46 -20.19 -7.44
CA ARG A 116 8.03 -20.97 -6.34
C ARG A 116 7.65 -22.44 -6.38
N GLU A 117 6.41 -22.76 -6.74
CA GLU A 117 5.96 -24.14 -6.93
C GLU A 117 6.72 -24.82 -8.06
N GLU A 118 6.97 -24.12 -9.17
CA GLU A 118 7.77 -24.62 -10.30
C GLU A 118 9.20 -25.00 -9.89
N ILE A 119 9.88 -24.16 -9.08
CA ILE A 119 11.25 -24.47 -8.59
C ILE A 119 11.25 -25.75 -7.75
N ASN A 120 10.31 -25.88 -6.81
CA ASN A 120 10.23 -27.05 -5.93
C ASN A 120 9.95 -28.35 -6.71
N GLN A 121 9.14 -28.29 -7.77
CA GLN A 121 8.88 -29.43 -8.64
C GLN A 121 10.15 -29.85 -9.40
N ASN A 122 10.86 -28.90 -10.02
CA ASN A 122 12.09 -29.15 -10.75
C ASN A 122 13.22 -29.74 -9.88
N GLU A 123 13.37 -29.27 -8.63
CA GLU A 123 14.32 -29.84 -7.67
C GLU A 123 13.99 -31.30 -7.31
N THR A 124 12.69 -31.61 -7.22
CA THR A 124 12.22 -32.98 -6.94
C THR A 124 12.51 -33.91 -8.11
N GLU A 125 12.28 -33.45 -9.34
CA GLU A 125 12.58 -34.20 -10.57
C GLU A 125 14.09 -34.45 -10.74
N ALA A 126 14.93 -33.43 -10.51
CA ALA A 126 16.38 -33.54 -10.62
C ALA A 126 17.01 -34.48 -9.57
N ASN A 127 16.42 -34.59 -8.37
CA ASN A 127 16.87 -35.53 -7.35
C ASN A 127 16.44 -36.99 -7.63
N GLN A 128 15.54 -37.22 -8.58
CA GLN A 128 15.04 -38.55 -8.96
C GLN A 128 15.69 -39.12 -10.24
N SER A 129 16.41 -38.30 -11.01
CA SER A 129 17.17 -38.67 -12.22
C SER A 129 18.63 -39.01 -11.94
#